data_AF-A0A831U8D0-F1
#
_entry.id   AF-A0A831U8D0-F1
#
_cell.length_a   1.000
_cell.length_b   1.000
_cell.length_c   1.000
_cell.angle_alpha   90.00
_cell.angle_beta   90.00
_cell.angle_gamma   90.00
#
_symmetry.space_group_name_H-M   'P 1'
#
loop_
_entity.id
_entity.type
_entity.pdbx_description
1 polymer ?
#
loop_
_entity_poly.entity_id
_entity_poly.type
_entity_poly.pdbx_seq_one_letter_code
_entity_poly.pdbx_strand_id
1 'polypeptide(L)'
;MDVERLGSQGCGAVAAIRLRHYVEDCDMKRKQGFTLVELLVVIAIITILASIVTPNVLDWISRARVAKALSEVKNAELALTKMLADAGKENFKHFFAVTPMFDTLEEAEYFYTDAMYQLLRRGKAVNLNLNAKLVLRDDVRRKLGSAYMDLGKDPWGNLYRFFIGPLRSAGNTIGTSDANYRNYRMPFRIFNVDSDIPGSLNPDKHTFDTTDEDGRAIRVGFPAPNNLPVYIWSTGADMLSAQVIYEGASGAGSYNPLVDDQAHMGGGDDINNWDNAQSWAGFY
;
A
#
# COMPACT_ATOMS: atom_id res chain seq x y z
N MET A 1 -60.39 2.58 61.23
CA MET A 1 -60.89 2.83 62.59
C MET A 1 -60.76 1.54 63.36
N ASP A 2 -60.01 1.61 64.46
CA ASP A 2 -60.11 0.80 65.69
C ASP A 2 -59.79 -0.70 65.57
N VAL A 3 -58.63 -1.21 66.02
CA VAL A 3 -58.01 -1.22 67.37
C VAL A 3 -58.82 -1.99 68.41
N GLU A 4 -58.30 -3.19 68.72
CA GLU A 4 -58.35 -3.97 69.97
C GLU A 4 -59.69 -4.43 70.58
N ARG A 5 -59.80 -5.74 70.86
CA ARG A 5 -59.58 -6.27 72.24
C ARG A 5 -59.66 -7.80 72.35
N LEU A 6 -58.91 -8.26 73.34
CA LEU A 6 -58.57 -9.61 73.76
C LEU A 6 -59.68 -10.34 74.54
N GLY A 7 -59.62 -11.68 74.50
CA GLY A 7 -60.13 -12.60 75.53
C GLY A 7 -59.57 -14.00 75.24
N SER A 8 -58.44 -14.40 75.82
CA SER A 8 -58.32 -15.06 77.14
C SER A 8 -59.23 -16.26 77.31
N GLN A 9 -58.70 -17.48 77.08
CA GLN A 9 -58.67 -18.70 77.93
C GLN A 9 -57.66 -19.64 77.23
N GLY A 10 -56.70 -20.34 77.83
CA GLY A 10 -56.55 -20.81 79.19
C GLY A 10 -56.25 -22.32 79.15
N CYS A 11 -54.99 -22.66 79.44
CA CYS A 11 -54.52 -23.96 79.97
C CYS A 11 -54.30 -25.15 79.00
N GLY A 12 -53.01 -25.48 78.82
CA GLY A 12 -52.54 -26.83 79.20
C GLY A 12 -52.22 -27.83 78.10
N ALA A 13 -51.13 -27.64 77.36
CA ALA A 13 -50.35 -28.77 76.83
C ALA A 13 -48.90 -28.34 76.59
N VAL A 14 -48.00 -28.93 77.36
CA VAL A 14 -46.55 -28.83 77.23
C VAL A 14 -46.14 -29.38 75.87
N ALA A 15 -45.66 -28.53 74.97
CA ALA A 15 -45.03 -28.94 73.72
C ALA A 15 -43.64 -28.31 73.64
N ALA A 16 -42.65 -29.18 73.49
CA ALA A 16 -41.23 -28.94 73.60
C ALA A 16 -40.74 -27.67 72.89
N ILE A 17 -39.97 -26.85 73.61
CA ILE A 17 -39.06 -25.86 73.03
C ILE A 17 -38.00 -26.65 72.26
N ARG A 18 -38.22 -26.82 70.96
CA ARG A 18 -37.18 -27.25 70.02
C ARG A 18 -36.70 -25.99 69.31
N LEU A 19 -35.69 -25.34 69.89
CA LEU A 19 -34.89 -24.35 69.19
C LEU A 19 -34.29 -25.05 67.97
N ARG A 20 -34.90 -24.86 66.79
CA ARG A 20 -34.24 -25.14 65.52
C ARG A 20 -33.07 -24.16 65.43
N HIS A 21 -31.88 -24.66 65.70
CA HIS A 21 -30.66 -24.06 65.17
C HIS A 21 -30.84 -23.91 63.66
N TYR A 22 -30.93 -22.67 63.20
CA TYR A 22 -30.72 -22.33 61.80
C TYR A 22 -29.21 -22.44 61.59
N VAL A 23 -28.73 -23.64 61.26
CA VAL A 23 -27.37 -23.79 60.72
C VAL A 23 -27.49 -23.33 59.28
N GLU A 24 -27.13 -22.08 59.01
CA GLU A 24 -26.72 -21.70 57.67
C GLU A 24 -25.44 -22.50 57.38
N ASP A 25 -25.59 -23.58 56.59
CA ASP A 25 -24.45 -24.25 55.98
C ASP A 25 -23.81 -23.26 55.00
N CYS A 26 -22.89 -22.45 55.51
CA CYS A 26 -22.01 -21.63 54.70
C CYS A 26 -21.04 -22.60 54.02
N ASP A 27 -21.44 -23.14 52.86
CA ASP A 27 -20.56 -23.88 51.96
C ASP A 27 -19.45 -22.93 51.49
N MET A 28 -18.42 -22.84 52.31
CA MET A 28 -17.15 -22.20 52.01
C MET A 28 -16.47 -23.03 50.93
N LYS A 29 -16.97 -22.94 49.69
CA LYS A 29 -16.24 -23.38 48.51
C LYS A 29 -14.91 -22.66 48.54
N ARG A 30 -13.87 -23.36 48.98
CA ARG A 30 -12.50 -22.88 48.92
C ARG A 30 -12.26 -22.45 47.49
N LYS A 31 -12.11 -21.15 47.25
CA LYS A 31 -11.65 -20.65 45.95
C LYS A 31 -10.26 -21.26 45.75
N GLN A 32 -10.15 -22.30 44.95
CA GLN A 32 -8.87 -22.83 44.50
C GLN A 32 -8.25 -21.71 43.66
N GLY A 33 -7.28 -21.00 44.25
CA GLY A 33 -6.51 -19.98 43.55
C GLY A 33 -5.46 -20.65 42.66
N PHE A 34 -5.20 -20.05 41.49
CA PHE A 34 -4.10 -20.46 40.62
C PHE A 34 -2.77 -20.40 41.38
N THR A 35 -1.94 -21.43 41.23
CA THR A 35 -0.58 -21.41 41.77
C THR A 35 0.34 -20.60 40.84
N LEU A 36 1.36 -19.96 41.42
CA LEU A 36 2.39 -19.24 40.64
C LEU A 36 3.09 -20.18 39.65
N VAL A 37 3.31 -21.43 40.06
CA VAL A 37 3.96 -22.47 39.25
C VAL A 37 3.09 -22.86 38.04
N GLU A 38 1.78 -23.03 38.22
CA GLU A 38 0.87 -23.30 37.08
C GLU A 38 0.91 -22.17 36.06
N LEU A 39 0.89 -20.91 36.51
CA LEU A 39 1.00 -19.78 35.61
C LEU A 39 2.36 -19.77 34.89
N LEU A 40 3.45 -20.08 35.60
CA LEU A 40 4.81 -20.11 35.04
C LEU A 40 4.96 -21.17 33.95
N VAL A 41 4.42 -22.37 34.17
CA VAL A 41 4.44 -23.44 33.15
C VAL A 41 3.62 -23.05 31.92
N VAL A 42 2.45 -22.42 32.12
CA VAL A 42 1.60 -21.97 31.02
C VAL A 42 2.31 -20.93 30.15
N ILE A 43 2.90 -19.89 30.75
CA ILE A 43 3.63 -18.89 29.97
C ILE A 43 4.86 -19.50 29.29
N ALA A 44 5.55 -20.46 29.91
CA ALA A 44 6.69 -21.15 29.31
C ALA A 44 6.28 -21.96 28.06
N ILE A 45 5.13 -22.62 28.07
CA ILE A 45 4.61 -23.33 26.90
C ILE A 45 4.19 -22.33 25.81
N ILE A 46 3.50 -21.24 26.18
CA ILE A 46 3.07 -20.20 25.23
C ILE A 46 4.29 -19.56 24.53
N THR A 47 5.38 -19.27 25.24
CA THR A 47 6.58 -18.67 24.63
C THR A 47 7.30 -19.60 23.66
N ILE A 48 7.36 -20.90 23.96
CA ILE A 48 7.92 -21.91 23.05
C ILE A 48 7.08 -21.99 21.77
N LEU A 49 5.75 -22.09 21.91
CA LEU A 49 4.84 -22.16 20.75
C LEU A 49 4.89 -20.87 19.92
N ALA A 50 4.86 -19.71 20.57
CA ALA A 50 4.95 -18.42 19.90
C ALA A 50 6.24 -18.28 19.09
N SER A 51 7.38 -18.73 19.63
CA SER A 51 8.68 -18.68 18.95
C SER A 51 8.71 -19.47 17.64
N ILE A 52 8.02 -20.61 17.57
CA ILE A 52 7.97 -21.45 16.37
C ILE A 52 7.02 -20.86 15.32
N VAL A 53 5.88 -20.31 15.75
CA VAL A 53 4.83 -19.83 14.84
C VAL A 53 5.15 -18.45 14.24
N THR A 54 5.83 -17.59 15.00
CA THR A 54 6.07 -16.19 14.62
C THR A 54 6.70 -15.99 13.23
N PRO A 55 7.82 -16.65 12.84
CA PRO A 55 8.45 -16.40 11.54
C PRO A 55 7.51 -16.73 10.36
N ASN A 56 6.82 -17.87 10.41
CA ASN A 56 5.89 -18.27 9.35
C ASN A 56 4.72 -17.29 9.16
N VAL A 57 4.24 -16.70 10.25
CA VAL A 57 3.13 -15.72 10.20
C VAL A 57 3.59 -14.41 9.53
N LEU A 58 4.83 -13.97 9.77
CA LEU A 58 5.36 -12.74 9.17
C LEU A 58 5.44 -12.84 7.64
N ASP A 59 5.92 -13.97 7.11
CA ASP A 59 6.00 -14.21 5.66
C ASP A 59 4.61 -14.23 5.02
N TRP A 60 3.62 -14.82 5.69
CA TRP A 60 2.25 -14.86 5.18
C TRP A 60 1.61 -13.47 5.17
N ILE A 61 1.88 -12.66 6.19
CA ILE A 61 1.44 -11.27 6.24
C ILE A 61 2.11 -10.47 5.12
N SER A 62 3.42 -10.65 4.91
CA SER A 62 4.18 -10.04 3.81
C SER A 62 3.55 -10.35 2.44
N ARG A 63 3.37 -11.63 2.12
CA ARG A 63 2.72 -12.08 0.87
C ARG A 63 1.29 -11.55 0.73
N ALA A 64 0.52 -11.50 1.83
CA ALA A 64 -0.82 -10.93 1.82
C ALA A 64 -0.81 -9.43 1.53
N ARG A 65 0.17 -8.67 2.04
CA ARG A 65 0.37 -7.25 1.72
C ARG A 65 0.66 -7.08 0.23
N VAL A 66 1.63 -7.82 -0.32
CA VAL A 66 1.97 -7.76 -1.75
C VAL A 66 0.76 -8.09 -2.63
N ALA A 67 0.04 -9.17 -2.32
CA ALA A 67 -1.17 -9.56 -3.06
C ALA A 67 -2.26 -8.49 -3.01
N LYS A 68 -2.45 -7.86 -1.84
CA LYS A 68 -3.36 -6.71 -1.69
C LYS A 68 -2.91 -5.54 -2.56
N ALA A 69 -1.64 -5.16 -2.48
CA ALA A 69 -1.11 -4.03 -3.23
C ALA A 69 -1.26 -4.24 -4.74
N LEU A 70 -0.93 -5.43 -5.23
CA LEU A 70 -1.09 -5.80 -6.63
C LEU A 70 -2.56 -5.70 -7.07
N SER A 71 -3.48 -6.22 -6.25
CA SER A 71 -4.91 -6.11 -6.55
C SER A 71 -5.37 -4.65 -6.59
N GLU A 72 -4.92 -3.80 -5.68
CA GLU A 72 -5.26 -2.37 -5.64
C GLU A 72 -4.70 -1.63 -6.85
N VAL A 73 -3.46 -1.89 -7.25
CA VAL A 73 -2.84 -1.34 -8.47
C VAL A 73 -3.62 -1.74 -9.72
N LYS A 74 -3.97 -3.02 -9.88
CA LYS A 74 -4.76 -3.49 -11.04
C LYS A 74 -6.18 -2.92 -11.07
N ASN A 75 -6.80 -2.77 -9.91
CA ASN A 75 -8.10 -2.12 -9.80
C ASN A 75 -8.01 -0.63 -10.19
N ALA A 76 -6.98 0.09 -9.74
CA ALA A 76 -6.74 1.48 -10.12
C ALA A 76 -6.48 1.63 -11.63
N GLU A 77 -5.67 0.74 -12.21
CA GLU A 77 -5.42 0.68 -13.66
C GLU A 77 -6.71 0.49 -14.46
N LEU A 78 -7.59 -0.43 -14.03
CA LEU A 78 -8.88 -0.65 -14.66
C LEU A 78 -9.80 0.58 -14.56
N ALA A 79 -9.83 1.23 -13.39
CA ALA A 79 -10.62 2.43 -13.16
C ALA A 79 -10.17 3.61 -14.04
N LEU A 80 -8.85 3.79 -14.19
CA LEU A 80 -8.26 4.80 -15.06
C LEU A 80 -8.48 4.48 -16.55
N THR A 81 -8.39 3.21 -16.93
CA THR A 81 -8.71 2.77 -18.31
C THR A 81 -10.16 3.05 -18.65
N LYS A 82 -11.09 2.77 -17.72
CA LYS A 82 -12.50 3.14 -17.85
C LYS A 82 -12.67 4.66 -18.00
N MET A 83 -11.95 5.45 -17.21
CA MET A 83 -11.99 6.91 -17.30
C MET A 83 -11.56 7.43 -18.68
N LEU A 84 -10.51 6.85 -19.27
CA LEU A 84 -10.07 7.16 -20.63
C LEU A 84 -11.14 6.80 -21.67
N ALA A 85 -11.77 5.63 -21.52
CA ALA A 85 -12.85 5.16 -22.38
C ALA A 85 -14.08 6.08 -22.31
N ASP A 86 -14.52 6.46 -21.11
CA ASP A 86 -15.64 7.40 -20.90
C ASP A 86 -15.34 8.76 -21.55
N ALA A 87 -14.12 9.26 -21.40
CA ALA A 87 -13.67 10.51 -22.03
C ALA A 87 -13.50 10.39 -23.57
N GLY A 88 -13.37 9.18 -24.10
CA GLY A 88 -13.02 8.90 -25.49
C GLY A 88 -11.64 9.44 -25.86
N LYS A 89 -10.63 9.27 -24.98
CA LYS A 89 -9.24 9.70 -25.20
C LYS A 89 -8.30 8.51 -25.14
N GLU A 90 -7.22 8.58 -25.91
CA GLU A 90 -6.19 7.54 -25.93
C GLU A 90 -5.28 7.57 -24.70
N ASN A 91 -5.04 8.75 -24.12
CA ASN A 91 -4.15 8.94 -22.97
C ASN A 91 -4.50 10.20 -22.17
N PHE A 92 -3.95 10.28 -20.95
CA PHE A 92 -4.23 11.36 -20.00
C PHE A 92 -3.64 12.72 -20.41
N LYS A 93 -2.71 12.79 -21.36
CA LYS A 93 -2.23 14.09 -21.87
C LYS A 93 -3.35 14.88 -22.54
N HIS A 94 -4.32 14.20 -23.13
CA HIS A 94 -5.48 14.83 -23.74
C HIS A 94 -6.57 15.25 -22.75
N PHE A 95 -6.42 14.92 -21.47
CA PHE A 95 -7.32 15.38 -20.42
C PHE A 95 -7.08 16.85 -20.08
N PHE A 96 -5.83 17.28 -20.21
CA PHE A 96 -5.40 18.57 -19.70
C PHE A 96 -5.24 19.58 -20.84
N ALA A 97 -5.63 20.83 -20.58
CA ALA A 97 -5.48 21.93 -21.53
C ALA A 97 -4.03 22.45 -21.57
N VAL A 98 -3.29 22.25 -20.48
CA VAL A 98 -1.91 22.67 -20.29
C VAL A 98 -1.11 21.46 -19.84
N THR A 99 0.08 21.28 -20.42
CA THR A 99 1.06 20.33 -19.90
C THR A 99 1.87 21.03 -18.82
N PRO A 100 1.79 20.60 -17.55
CA PRO A 100 2.56 21.19 -16.48
C PRO A 100 4.06 20.93 -16.70
N MET A 101 4.88 21.95 -16.51
CA MET A 101 6.34 21.83 -16.47
C MET A 101 6.78 21.77 -15.00
N PHE A 102 7.58 20.77 -14.65
CA PHE A 102 8.10 20.57 -13.30
C PHE A 102 9.60 20.84 -13.30
N ASP A 103 10.14 21.21 -12.15
CA ASP A 103 11.57 21.42 -11.98
C ASP A 103 12.26 20.13 -11.53
N THR A 104 11.54 19.27 -10.79
CA THR A 104 12.01 17.94 -10.37
C THR A 104 11.02 16.84 -10.72
N LEU A 105 11.53 15.61 -10.82
CA LEU A 105 10.70 14.42 -10.98
C LEU A 105 9.76 14.23 -9.80
N GLU A 106 10.28 14.37 -8.58
CA GLU A 106 9.51 14.22 -7.35
C GLU A 106 8.30 15.17 -7.34
N GLU A 107 8.48 16.43 -7.75
CA GLU A 107 7.39 17.39 -7.89
C GLU A 107 6.33 16.89 -8.89
N ALA A 108 6.76 16.34 -10.03
CA ALA A 108 5.86 15.76 -11.02
C ALA A 108 5.08 14.56 -10.46
N GLU A 109 5.75 13.67 -9.73
CA GLU A 109 5.14 12.50 -9.11
C GLU A 109 4.08 12.89 -8.09
N TYR A 110 4.39 13.78 -7.15
CA TYR A 110 3.42 14.26 -6.16
C TYR A 110 2.23 14.95 -6.83
N PHE A 111 2.49 15.77 -7.85
CA PHE A 111 1.44 16.46 -8.57
C PHE A 111 0.50 15.50 -9.31
N TYR A 112 1.05 14.55 -10.10
CA TYR A 112 0.23 13.59 -10.82
C TYR A 112 -0.49 12.64 -9.88
N THR A 113 0.16 12.25 -8.77
CA THR A 113 -0.45 11.48 -7.71
C THR A 113 -1.70 12.19 -7.18
N ASP A 114 -1.57 13.42 -6.69
CA ASP A 114 -2.70 14.19 -6.18
C ASP A 114 -3.81 14.38 -7.24
N ALA A 115 -3.44 14.74 -8.47
CA ALA A 115 -4.39 14.89 -9.57
C ALA A 115 -5.16 13.60 -9.86
N MET A 116 -4.49 12.44 -9.87
CA MET A 116 -5.11 11.14 -10.12
C MET A 116 -6.03 10.71 -8.97
N TYR A 117 -5.63 10.88 -7.71
CA TYR A 117 -6.51 10.61 -6.58
C TYR A 117 -7.78 11.46 -6.62
N GLN A 118 -7.64 12.75 -6.92
CA GLN A 118 -8.78 13.65 -7.04
C GLN A 118 -9.68 13.27 -8.21
N LEU A 119 -9.12 12.89 -9.36
CA LEU A 119 -9.88 12.43 -10.53
C LEU A 119 -10.61 11.11 -10.27
N LEU A 120 -9.95 10.13 -9.65
CA LEU A 120 -10.55 8.84 -9.30
C LEU A 120 -11.73 9.02 -8.33
N ARG A 121 -11.55 9.85 -7.32
CA ARG A 121 -12.55 10.06 -6.26
C ARG A 121 -13.70 10.98 -6.68
N ARG A 122 -13.43 12.04 -7.45
CA ARG A 122 -14.40 13.10 -7.77
C ARG A 122 -14.85 13.16 -9.23
N GLY A 123 -14.20 12.42 -10.13
CA GLY A 123 -14.55 12.36 -11.55
C GLY A 123 -14.74 13.75 -12.17
N LYS A 124 -15.90 13.99 -12.80
CA LYS A 124 -16.26 15.27 -13.43
C LYS A 124 -16.34 16.47 -12.49
N ALA A 125 -16.56 16.24 -11.19
CA ALA A 125 -16.71 17.29 -10.19
C ALA A 125 -15.35 17.76 -9.64
N VAL A 126 -14.24 17.20 -10.14
CA VAL A 126 -12.91 17.60 -9.73
C VAL A 126 -12.65 19.07 -10.04
N ASN A 127 -11.96 19.74 -9.13
CA ASN A 127 -11.40 21.06 -9.36
C ASN A 127 -9.89 20.95 -9.32
N LEU A 128 -9.28 20.68 -10.48
CA LEU A 128 -7.83 20.49 -10.62
C LEU A 128 -7.06 21.81 -10.74
N ASN A 129 -7.70 22.97 -10.51
CA ASN A 129 -7.03 24.26 -10.56
C ASN A 129 -6.10 24.47 -9.33
N LEU A 130 -5.19 23.52 -9.09
CA LEU A 130 -4.09 23.62 -8.16
C LEU A 130 -3.04 24.54 -8.78
N ASN A 131 -2.90 25.75 -8.22
CA ASN A 131 -1.90 26.73 -8.63
C ASN A 131 -1.87 27.04 -10.15
N ALA A 132 -3.03 26.96 -10.83
CA ALA A 132 -3.17 27.19 -12.28
C ALA A 132 -2.33 26.27 -13.19
N LYS A 133 -1.75 25.19 -12.65
CA LYS A 133 -0.79 24.33 -13.38
C LYS A 133 -1.49 23.17 -14.11
N LEU A 134 -2.70 22.79 -13.70
CA LEU A 134 -3.54 21.78 -14.35
C LEU A 134 -4.95 22.31 -14.60
N VAL A 135 -5.44 22.16 -15.84
CA VAL A 135 -6.83 22.47 -16.17
C VAL A 135 -7.41 21.33 -16.98
N LEU A 136 -8.51 20.75 -16.50
CA LEU A 136 -9.24 19.71 -17.21
C LEU A 136 -9.99 20.33 -18.39
N ARG A 137 -9.87 19.75 -19.58
CA ARG A 137 -10.58 20.24 -20.76
C ARG A 137 -12.09 20.04 -20.60
N ASP A 138 -12.87 21.01 -21.07
CA ASP A 138 -14.33 20.99 -20.94
C ASP A 138 -15.01 19.84 -21.70
N ASP A 139 -14.44 19.42 -22.83
CA ASP A 139 -14.94 18.27 -23.60
C ASP A 139 -14.77 16.96 -22.81
N VAL A 140 -13.66 16.83 -22.08
CA VAL A 140 -13.40 15.68 -21.21
C VAL A 140 -14.30 15.72 -19.98
N ARG A 141 -14.34 16.86 -19.27
CA ARG A 141 -15.14 17.04 -18.04
C ARG A 141 -16.60 16.64 -18.22
N ARG A 142 -17.22 16.98 -19.35
CA ARG A 142 -18.63 16.64 -19.63
C ARG A 142 -18.88 15.15 -19.79
N LYS A 143 -17.87 14.38 -20.19
CA LYS A 143 -17.98 12.94 -20.46
C LYS A 143 -17.58 12.07 -19.28
N LEU A 144 -16.82 12.60 -18.32
CA LEU A 144 -16.42 11.83 -17.14
C LEU A 144 -17.61 11.46 -16.25
N GLY A 145 -17.54 10.28 -15.64
CA GLY A 145 -18.41 9.88 -14.54
C GLY A 145 -18.26 10.76 -13.28
N SER A 146 -19.13 10.58 -12.29
CA SER A 146 -19.07 11.32 -11.01
C SER A 146 -17.97 10.83 -10.07
N ALA A 147 -17.63 9.56 -10.13
CA ALA A 147 -16.55 8.92 -9.38
C ALA A 147 -16.20 7.60 -10.06
N TYR A 148 -14.96 7.14 -9.89
CA TYR A 148 -14.46 5.88 -10.48
C TYR A 148 -14.01 4.90 -9.41
N MET A 149 -13.23 5.38 -8.43
CA MET A 149 -12.67 4.56 -7.37
C MET A 149 -12.29 5.43 -6.18
N ASP A 150 -12.41 4.87 -4.97
CA ASP A 150 -11.77 5.44 -3.79
C ASP A 150 -10.53 4.59 -3.47
N LEU A 151 -9.37 5.05 -3.93
CA LEU A 151 -8.11 4.37 -3.68
C LEU A 151 -7.58 4.79 -2.31
N GLY A 152 -7.26 3.80 -1.48
CA GLY A 152 -6.70 3.99 -0.16
C GLY A 152 -5.18 4.17 -0.17
N LYS A 153 -4.59 4.01 1.01
CA LYS A 153 -3.14 3.83 1.17
C LYS A 153 -2.76 2.40 0.85
N ASP A 154 -1.53 2.22 0.40
CA ASP A 154 -0.93 0.91 0.22
C ASP A 154 -0.76 0.18 1.57
N PRO A 155 -0.46 -1.13 1.56
CA PRO A 155 -0.29 -1.91 2.78
C PRO A 155 0.82 -1.45 3.72
N TRP A 156 1.74 -0.60 3.24
CA TRP A 156 2.85 -0.03 4.02
C TRP A 156 2.55 1.38 4.55
N GLY A 157 1.39 1.95 4.19
CA GLY A 157 0.86 3.20 4.73
C GLY A 157 1.10 4.44 3.88
N ASN A 158 1.69 4.28 2.70
CA ASN A 158 1.96 5.32 1.72
C ASN A 158 0.84 5.42 0.68
N LEU A 159 0.84 6.51 -0.08
CA LEU A 159 -0.03 6.62 -1.25
C LEU A 159 0.63 5.93 -2.44
N TYR A 160 -0.16 5.21 -3.23
CA TYR A 160 0.25 4.83 -4.58
C TYR A 160 0.69 6.06 -5.36
N ARG A 161 1.81 5.94 -6.06
CA ARG A 161 2.38 6.95 -6.92
C ARG A 161 1.84 6.79 -8.32
N PHE A 162 1.62 7.92 -8.99
CA PHE A 162 1.11 7.96 -10.36
C PHE A 162 1.98 8.81 -11.26
N PHE A 163 2.10 8.35 -12.51
CA PHE A 163 2.65 9.15 -13.58
C PHE A 163 1.89 8.93 -14.89
N ILE A 164 1.68 9.99 -15.66
CA ILE A 164 0.92 9.90 -16.91
C ILE A 164 1.82 9.53 -18.10
N GLY A 165 1.39 8.56 -18.88
CA GLY A 165 2.04 8.16 -20.13
C GLY A 165 1.29 8.66 -21.38
N PRO A 166 1.66 8.17 -22.59
CA PRO A 166 2.84 7.34 -22.86
C PRO A 166 4.13 8.13 -22.67
N LEU A 167 5.20 7.45 -22.26
CA LEU A 167 6.54 8.02 -22.25
C LEU A 167 7.06 8.09 -23.69
N ARG A 168 7.56 9.24 -24.12
CA ARG A 168 8.28 9.33 -25.40
C ARG A 168 9.75 9.10 -25.14
N SER A 169 10.39 8.21 -25.92
CA SER A 169 11.84 8.27 -26.07
C SER A 169 12.16 9.62 -26.71
N ALA A 170 12.82 10.53 -26.01
CA ALA A 170 13.33 11.71 -26.67
C ALA A 170 14.30 11.27 -27.79
N GLY A 171 14.42 12.05 -28.86
CA GLY A 171 15.42 11.78 -29.90
C GLY A 171 16.81 11.75 -29.29
N ASN A 172 17.67 10.84 -29.75
CA ASN A 172 19.08 10.78 -29.41
C ASN A 172 19.75 12.12 -29.78
N THR A 173 20.23 12.88 -28.80
CA THR A 173 21.29 13.87 -29.02
C THR A 173 22.10 13.99 -27.74
N ILE A 174 23.07 13.09 -27.63
CA ILE A 174 24.20 13.23 -26.72
C ILE A 174 24.97 14.48 -27.17
N GLY A 175 25.18 15.42 -26.26
CA GLY A 175 26.22 16.45 -26.42
C GLY A 175 25.81 17.86 -26.88
N THR A 176 24.59 18.34 -26.62
CA THR A 176 24.30 19.79 -26.73
C THR A 176 23.93 20.36 -25.38
N SER A 177 24.76 21.28 -24.89
CA SER A 177 24.63 22.05 -23.64
C SER A 177 23.51 23.09 -23.68
N ASP A 178 22.38 22.77 -24.29
CA ASP A 178 21.28 23.72 -24.46
C ASP A 178 20.31 23.62 -23.27
N ALA A 179 20.32 24.66 -22.46
CA ALA A 179 19.84 24.76 -21.08
C ALA A 179 18.32 24.89 -20.94
N ASN A 180 17.56 24.11 -21.71
CA ASN A 180 16.13 23.98 -21.52
C ASN A 180 15.82 22.50 -21.41
N TYR A 181 15.53 22.04 -20.18
CA TYR A 181 15.16 20.67 -19.84
C TYR A 181 13.96 20.19 -20.70
N ARG A 182 14.25 19.69 -21.90
CA ARG A 182 13.27 19.20 -22.88
C ARG A 182 12.94 17.75 -22.55
N ASN A 183 11.75 17.56 -21.97
CA ASN A 183 11.11 16.27 -21.70
C ASN A 183 11.94 15.35 -20.80
N TYR A 184 11.60 15.28 -19.51
CA TYR A 184 12.06 14.19 -18.65
C TYR A 184 11.83 12.85 -19.38
N ARG A 185 12.94 12.18 -19.75
CA ARG A 185 12.92 10.76 -20.06
C ARG A 185 12.87 10.08 -18.70
N MET A 186 11.69 9.93 -18.11
CA MET A 186 11.58 9.18 -16.86
C MET A 186 11.77 7.72 -17.22
N PRO A 187 12.93 7.10 -16.92
CA PRO A 187 13.14 5.72 -17.27
C PRO A 187 12.58 4.94 -16.10
N PHE A 188 11.26 4.80 -16.02
CA PHE A 188 10.69 3.77 -15.17
C PHE A 188 11.40 2.47 -15.52
N ARG A 189 11.76 1.71 -14.50
CA ARG A 189 12.56 0.51 -14.64
C ARG A 189 11.73 -0.70 -14.27
N ILE A 190 12.28 -1.84 -14.61
CA ILE A 190 11.80 -3.15 -14.17
C ILE A 190 12.99 -3.81 -13.51
N PHE A 191 12.84 -4.17 -12.23
CA PHE A 191 13.71 -5.14 -11.60
C PHE A 191 13.39 -6.49 -12.25
N ASN A 192 14.35 -7.18 -12.85
CA ASN A 192 14.07 -8.50 -13.40
C ASN A 192 15.27 -9.41 -13.21
N VAL A 193 15.00 -10.61 -12.72
CA VAL A 193 15.98 -11.68 -12.51
C VAL A 193 15.95 -12.67 -13.70
N ASP A 194 14.83 -12.74 -14.44
CA ASP A 194 14.55 -13.74 -15.47
C ASP A 194 14.45 -13.14 -16.89
N SER A 195 15.08 -13.79 -17.88
CA SER A 195 15.21 -13.29 -19.25
C SER A 195 13.95 -13.38 -20.14
N ASP A 196 12.88 -14.02 -19.69
CA ASP A 196 11.86 -14.60 -20.59
C ASP A 196 10.44 -13.99 -20.46
N ILE A 197 10.29 -12.66 -20.49
CA ILE A 197 8.98 -11.98 -20.33
C ILE A 197 8.78 -10.83 -21.35
N PRO A 198 7.55 -10.61 -21.86
CA PRO A 198 7.23 -9.53 -22.81
C PRO A 198 7.23 -8.13 -22.18
N GLY A 199 8.36 -7.44 -22.32
CA GLY A 199 8.61 -6.01 -22.10
C GLY A 199 9.78 -5.58 -22.99
N SER A 200 10.23 -4.32 -22.99
CA SER A 200 11.34 -3.90 -23.87
C SER A 200 12.66 -4.57 -23.44
N LEU A 201 12.92 -5.79 -23.94
CA LEU A 201 14.09 -6.65 -23.73
C LEU A 201 15.41 -6.06 -24.26
N ASN A 202 15.42 -4.77 -24.63
CA ASN A 202 16.62 -4.09 -25.08
C ASN A 202 17.28 -3.44 -23.88
N PRO A 203 18.41 -4.00 -23.39
CA PRO A 203 19.18 -3.35 -22.33
C PRO A 203 19.61 -1.94 -22.80
N ASP A 204 19.65 -1.00 -21.87
CA ASP A 204 20.20 0.34 -22.10
C ASP A 204 21.39 0.61 -21.19
N LYS A 205 21.89 1.85 -21.18
CA LYS A 205 23.05 2.24 -20.36
C LYS A 205 22.86 2.08 -18.84
N HIS A 206 21.63 1.86 -18.39
CA HIS A 206 21.28 1.70 -16.99
C HIS A 206 20.93 0.26 -16.63
N THR A 207 20.99 -0.65 -17.59
CA THR A 207 20.89 -2.09 -17.35
C THR A 207 22.28 -2.59 -16.98
N PHE A 208 22.38 -3.32 -15.87
CA PHE A 208 23.66 -3.79 -15.35
C PHE A 208 23.57 -5.24 -14.89
N ASP A 209 24.73 -5.87 -14.77
CA ASP A 209 24.88 -7.22 -14.25
C ASP A 209 25.15 -7.14 -12.75
N THR A 210 24.39 -7.89 -11.95
CA THR A 210 24.57 -8.04 -10.51
C THR A 210 24.51 -9.52 -10.12
N THR A 211 24.65 -9.81 -8.84
CA THR A 211 24.58 -11.17 -8.29
C THR A 211 23.41 -11.25 -7.32
N ASP A 212 22.61 -12.31 -7.45
CA ASP A 212 21.52 -12.64 -6.52
C ASP A 212 22.05 -13.11 -5.14
N GLU A 213 21.17 -13.24 -4.15
CA GLU A 213 21.48 -13.77 -2.81
C GLU A 213 22.15 -15.16 -2.86
N ASP A 214 21.82 -15.96 -3.89
CA ASP A 214 22.37 -17.29 -4.15
C ASP A 214 23.72 -17.27 -4.91
N GLY A 215 24.29 -16.11 -5.22
CA GLY A 215 25.55 -16.02 -5.98
C GLY A 215 25.40 -16.20 -7.51
N ARG A 216 24.17 -16.21 -8.03
CA ARG A 216 23.90 -16.33 -9.48
C ARG A 216 24.03 -14.98 -10.17
N ALA A 217 24.68 -14.94 -11.33
CA ALA A 217 24.77 -13.74 -12.15
C ALA A 217 23.42 -13.43 -12.80
N ILE A 218 22.91 -12.24 -12.55
CA ILE A 218 21.59 -11.77 -13.01
C ILE A 218 21.73 -10.38 -13.65
N ARG A 219 20.86 -10.07 -14.61
CA ARG A 219 20.86 -8.80 -15.34
C ARG A 219 19.62 -8.03 -14.95
N VAL A 220 19.76 -6.88 -14.31
CA VAL A 220 18.61 -6.15 -13.73
C VAL A 220 18.50 -4.72 -14.27
N GLY A 221 17.36 -4.10 -13.98
CA GLY A 221 17.05 -2.73 -14.41
C GLY A 221 16.85 -2.68 -15.90
N PHE A 222 15.76 -3.24 -16.43
CA PHE A 222 15.34 -3.01 -17.81
C PHE A 222 14.44 -1.78 -17.91
N PRO A 223 14.34 -1.11 -19.06
CA PRO A 223 13.39 -0.01 -19.23
C PRO A 223 11.94 -0.50 -19.23
N ALA A 224 11.06 0.20 -18.53
CA ALA A 224 9.63 -0.05 -18.56
C ALA A 224 9.03 0.19 -19.96
N PRO A 225 7.92 -0.49 -20.31
CA PRO A 225 7.15 -0.19 -21.51
C PRO A 225 6.82 1.30 -21.62
N ASN A 226 7.00 1.88 -22.80
CA ASN A 226 6.81 3.32 -23.02
C ASN A 226 5.38 3.71 -23.44
N ASN A 227 4.52 2.72 -23.72
CA ASN A 227 3.22 2.88 -24.34
C ASN A 227 2.05 2.88 -23.34
N LEU A 228 2.32 2.70 -22.05
CA LEU A 228 1.27 2.66 -21.05
C LEU A 228 0.63 4.04 -20.90
N PRO A 229 -0.71 4.13 -20.75
CA PRO A 229 -1.38 5.40 -20.53
C PRO A 229 -1.09 5.98 -19.14
N VAL A 230 -0.82 5.10 -18.16
CA VAL A 230 -0.50 5.47 -16.77
C VAL A 230 0.47 4.45 -16.17
N TYR A 231 1.39 4.97 -15.36
CA TYR A 231 2.31 4.21 -14.53
C TYR A 231 1.86 4.37 -13.08
N ILE A 232 1.64 3.26 -12.39
CA ILE A 232 1.16 3.19 -11.01
C ILE A 232 2.13 2.30 -10.23
N TRP A 233 2.62 2.77 -9.10
CA TRP A 233 3.46 1.96 -8.21
C TRP A 233 3.27 2.27 -6.73
N SER A 234 3.67 1.33 -5.88
CA SER A 234 3.86 1.48 -4.44
C SER A 234 5.36 1.43 -4.13
N THR A 235 5.78 2.16 -3.11
CA THR A 235 7.19 2.28 -2.67
C THR A 235 7.64 1.11 -1.79
N GLY A 236 6.99 -0.05 -1.91
CA GLY A 236 7.34 -1.25 -1.15
C GLY A 236 7.44 -1.10 0.37
N ALA A 237 8.30 -1.93 0.96
CA ALA A 237 8.57 -1.99 2.39
C ALA A 237 9.65 -1.02 2.83
N ASP A 238 10.60 -0.71 1.94
CA ASP A 238 11.68 0.24 2.21
C ASP A 238 11.23 1.72 2.17
N MET A 239 10.04 1.97 1.61
CA MET A 239 9.44 3.29 1.43
C MET A 239 10.24 4.21 0.49
N LEU A 240 11.13 3.66 -0.33
CA LEU A 240 11.96 4.37 -1.27
C LEU A 240 11.54 4.01 -2.69
N SER A 241 11.34 5.03 -3.54
CA SER A 241 10.99 4.78 -4.94
C SER A 241 12.24 4.41 -5.73
N ALA A 242 12.51 3.11 -5.92
CA ALA A 242 13.63 2.62 -6.73
C ALA A 242 13.24 2.31 -8.18
N GLN A 243 11.96 2.51 -8.53
CA GLN A 243 11.42 2.40 -9.88
C GLN A 243 11.99 3.42 -10.88
N VAL A 244 12.61 4.52 -10.44
CA VAL A 244 13.08 5.59 -11.34
C VAL A 244 14.58 5.84 -11.21
N ILE A 245 15.29 5.81 -12.34
CA ILE A 245 16.72 6.17 -12.39
C ILE A 245 16.86 7.64 -12.77
N TYR A 246 17.58 8.39 -11.92
CA TYR A 246 17.84 9.82 -12.08
C TYR A 246 19.13 10.03 -12.87
N GLU A 247 19.05 10.30 -14.17
CA GLU A 247 20.19 10.86 -14.91
C GLU A 247 19.80 12.20 -15.54
N GLY A 248 20.38 13.30 -15.04
CA GLY A 248 20.48 14.55 -15.82
C GLY A 248 19.66 15.78 -15.40
N ALA A 249 19.42 16.02 -14.12
CA ALA A 249 19.12 17.39 -13.64
C ALA A 249 19.95 17.66 -12.39
N SER A 250 20.82 18.66 -12.49
CA SER A 250 21.77 19.07 -11.46
C SER A 250 21.07 19.45 -10.15
N GLY A 251 21.51 18.82 -9.05
CA GLY A 251 21.48 19.41 -7.72
C GLY A 251 20.29 19.06 -6.84
N ALA A 252 20.63 18.51 -5.68
CA ALA A 252 19.84 18.36 -4.45
C ALA A 252 18.86 17.18 -4.38
N GLY A 253 19.27 16.14 -3.65
CA GLY A 253 18.36 15.27 -2.89
C GLY A 253 17.90 13.96 -3.51
N SER A 254 18.29 13.63 -4.75
CA SER A 254 17.87 12.37 -5.39
C SER A 254 18.62 11.16 -4.84
N TYR A 255 17.86 10.20 -4.29
CA TYR A 255 18.25 8.80 -4.20
C TYR A 255 18.78 8.35 -5.57
N ASN A 256 20.06 8.01 -5.68
CA ASN A 256 20.65 7.54 -6.91
C ASN A 256 20.88 6.04 -6.78
N PRO A 257 19.96 5.19 -7.28
CA PRO A 257 20.07 3.76 -7.06
C PRO A 257 21.31 3.16 -7.75
N LEU A 258 21.96 3.88 -8.69
CA LEU A 258 23.26 3.50 -9.26
C LEU A 258 24.42 3.56 -8.25
N VAL A 259 24.28 4.33 -7.18
CA VAL A 259 25.33 4.62 -6.18
C VAL A 259 24.93 4.18 -4.78
N ASP A 260 23.66 4.35 -4.41
CA ASP A 260 23.19 4.19 -3.04
C ASP A 260 22.72 2.76 -2.74
N ASP A 261 22.06 2.10 -3.70
CA ASP A 261 21.62 0.71 -3.54
C ASP A 261 21.38 -0.02 -4.88
N GLN A 262 22.45 -0.63 -5.38
CA GLN A 262 22.40 -1.40 -6.63
C GLN A 262 21.57 -2.68 -6.50
N ALA A 263 21.30 -3.17 -5.28
CA ALA A 263 20.51 -4.39 -5.10
C ALA A 263 19.02 -4.17 -5.40
N HIS A 264 18.53 -2.94 -5.23
CA HIS A 264 17.12 -2.59 -5.41
C HIS A 264 16.85 -1.76 -6.69
N MET A 265 17.88 -1.51 -7.52
CA MET A 265 17.76 -0.79 -8.79
C MET A 265 16.75 -1.43 -9.74
N GLY A 266 15.67 -0.72 -10.05
CA GLY A 266 14.55 -1.30 -10.78
C GLY A 266 13.27 -1.40 -9.97
N GLY A 267 13.31 -0.96 -8.71
CA GLY A 267 12.20 -1.01 -7.78
C GLY A 267 12.04 -2.37 -7.16
N GLY A 268 13.13 -3.02 -6.73
CA GLY A 268 13.17 -4.41 -6.27
C GLY A 268 11.92 -4.88 -5.51
N ASP A 269 11.51 -4.17 -4.46
CA ASP A 269 10.35 -4.47 -3.62
C ASP A 269 9.11 -3.60 -3.92
N ASP A 270 9.19 -2.75 -4.94
CA ASP A 270 8.14 -1.83 -5.40
C ASP A 270 7.13 -2.55 -6.30
N ILE A 271 5.85 -2.52 -5.92
CA ILE A 271 4.77 -3.15 -6.69
C ILE A 271 4.26 -2.15 -7.73
N ASN A 272 4.18 -2.56 -8.99
CA ASN A 272 3.78 -1.68 -10.10
C ASN A 272 2.80 -2.35 -11.11
N ASN A 273 2.32 -1.60 -12.12
CA ASN A 273 1.41 -2.14 -13.15
C ASN A 273 2.08 -2.59 -14.46
N TRP A 274 3.37 -2.31 -14.65
CA TRP A 274 4.08 -2.54 -15.92
C TRP A 274 5.04 -3.73 -15.89
N ASP A 275 5.17 -4.36 -14.73
CA ASP A 275 5.92 -5.57 -14.48
C ASP A 275 4.97 -6.78 -14.35
N ASN A 276 5.50 -7.98 -14.55
CA ASN A 276 4.74 -9.23 -14.61
C ASN A 276 4.38 -9.82 -13.25
N ALA A 277 4.62 -9.07 -12.18
CA ALA A 277 4.38 -9.46 -10.80
C ALA A 277 5.23 -10.59 -10.23
N GLN A 278 6.38 -10.89 -10.85
CA GLN A 278 7.32 -11.90 -10.36
C GLN A 278 8.60 -11.30 -9.80
N SER A 279 9.00 -10.12 -10.29
CA SER A 279 10.22 -9.43 -9.88
C SER A 279 10.33 -9.15 -8.37
N TRP A 280 9.24 -8.68 -7.77
CA TRP A 280 9.20 -8.35 -6.35
C TRP A 280 9.02 -9.56 -5.43
N ALA A 281 8.71 -10.75 -5.96
CA ALA A 281 8.47 -11.94 -5.13
C ALA A 281 9.73 -12.43 -4.41
N GLY A 282 10.92 -12.07 -4.90
CA GLY A 282 12.19 -12.38 -4.24
C GLY A 282 12.44 -11.58 -2.96
N PHE A 283 11.76 -10.45 -2.78
CA PHE A 283 11.97 -9.54 -1.64
C PHE A 283 11.00 -9.80 -0.46
N TYR A 284 10.04 -10.75 -0.59
CA TYR A 284 8.90 -10.90 0.33
C TYR A 284 8.48 -12.33 0.71
#